data_AF-A0AAW7XNV3-F1
#
_entry.id   AF-A0AAW7XNV3-F1
#
_cell.length_a   1.000
_cell.length_b   1.000
_cell.length_c   1.000
_cell.angle_alpha   90.00
_cell.angle_beta   90.00
_cell.angle_gamma   90.00
#
_symmetry.space_group_name_H-M   'P 1'
#
loop_
_entity.id
_entity.type
_entity.pdbx_description
1 polymer ?
#
loop_
_entity_poly.entity_id
_entity_poly.type
_entity_poly.pdbx_seq_one_letter_code
_entity_poly.pdbx_strand_id
1 'polypeptide(L)'
;MRQNIFGDLIAHPDAADAAPRRMVLMVGDPQRMQMLKKYFPQRTDFFLIEFSDLTPDILKSIAPDSVVAPALCEQFDCLELAELLHRARFKGRIRAIPKGLPRPEIIREEIASLYPSLDFDMLDLTPVQLVQIRASLH
;
A
#
# COMPACT_ATOMS: atom_id res chain seq x y z
N MET A 1 20.40 -14.20 6.78
CA MET A 1 19.39 -13.99 5.73
C MET A 1 18.77 -12.62 5.93
N ARG A 2 19.10 -11.64 5.09
CA ARG A 2 18.51 -10.30 5.12
C ARG A 2 17.77 -10.08 3.81
N GLN A 3 16.47 -9.81 3.89
CA GLN A 3 15.71 -9.25 2.78
C GLN A 3 15.12 -7.91 3.23
N ASN A 4 15.62 -6.84 2.60
CA ASN A 4 15.21 -5.45 2.78
C ASN A 4 13.99 -5.17 1.89
N ILE A 5 12.77 -5.24 2.43
CA ILE A 5 11.55 -5.11 1.61
C ILE A 5 11.07 -3.64 1.47
N PHE A 6 11.66 -2.69 2.19
CA PHE A 6 11.25 -1.28 2.07
C PHE A 6 11.99 -0.50 0.96
N GLY A 7 13.16 -0.99 0.51
CA GLY A 7 14.02 -0.32 -0.46
C GLY A 7 13.78 -0.70 -1.92
N ASP A 8 13.45 -1.98 -2.21
CA ASP A 8 13.28 -2.44 -3.60
C ASP A 8 11.94 -2.05 -4.24
N LEU A 9 11.04 -1.40 -3.49
CA LEU A 9 9.85 -0.77 -4.08
C LEU A 9 10.12 0.65 -4.62
N ILE A 10 11.27 1.24 -4.28
CA ILE A 10 11.60 2.64 -4.59
C ILE A 10 12.85 2.69 -5.46
N ALA A 11 12.59 2.83 -6.75
CA ALA A 11 13.49 2.83 -7.90
C ALA A 11 14.92 3.35 -7.66
N HIS A 12 15.88 2.63 -8.25
CA HIS A 12 17.21 3.12 -8.58
C HIS A 12 17.15 4.50 -9.29
N PRO A 13 18.02 5.46 -8.91
CA PRO A 13 17.91 6.87 -9.30
C PRO A 13 18.30 7.19 -10.76
N ASP A 14 18.76 6.23 -11.56
CA ASP A 14 19.32 6.49 -12.90
C ASP A 14 18.38 6.11 -14.07
N ALA A 15 17.18 5.58 -13.78
CA ALA A 15 16.17 5.19 -14.78
C ALA A 15 14.88 6.03 -14.70
N ALA A 16 14.97 7.23 -14.10
CA ALA A 16 13.81 7.99 -13.65
C ALA A 16 12.92 8.57 -14.77
N ASP A 17 13.34 8.55 -16.05
CA ASP A 17 12.60 9.16 -17.16
C ASP A 17 11.74 8.18 -17.99
N ALA A 18 11.92 6.87 -17.81
CA ALA A 18 11.19 5.84 -18.58
C ALA A 18 10.17 5.03 -17.74
N ALA A 19 10.11 5.23 -16.43
CA ALA A 19 9.18 4.50 -15.57
C ALA A 19 7.74 5.04 -15.72
N PRO A 20 6.73 4.17 -15.93
CA PRO A 20 5.35 4.59 -16.11
C PRO A 20 4.81 5.28 -14.84
N ARG A 21 3.95 6.28 -15.05
CA ARG A 21 3.24 7.01 -14.00
C ARG A 21 2.35 6.02 -13.25
N ARG A 22 2.62 5.80 -11.96
CA ARG A 22 1.87 4.84 -11.14
C ARG A 22 0.68 5.52 -10.48
N MET A 23 -0.50 4.93 -10.60
CA MET A 23 -1.73 5.36 -9.94
C MET A 23 -1.95 4.58 -8.65
N VAL A 24 -2.01 5.29 -7.52
CA VAL A 24 -2.30 4.71 -6.20
C VAL A 24 -3.69 5.14 -5.75
N LEU A 25 -4.55 4.16 -5.49
CA LEU A 25 -5.85 4.37 -4.87
C LEU A 25 -5.71 4.24 -3.35
N MET A 26 -5.98 5.32 -2.64
CA MET A 26 -6.03 5.35 -1.18
C MET A 26 -7.48 5.19 -0.71
N VAL A 27 -7.75 4.15 0.06
CA VAL A 27 -9.09 3.83 0.56
C VAL A 27 -9.16 4.07 2.06
N GLY A 28 -10.13 4.88 2.49
CA GLY A 28 -10.41 5.19 3.89
C GLY A 28 -10.55 6.69 4.15
N ASP A 29 -10.44 7.09 5.41
CA ASP A 29 -10.64 8.47 5.84
C ASP A 29 -9.73 9.46 5.06
N PRO A 30 -10.29 10.41 4.29
CA PRO A 30 -9.51 11.28 3.42
C PRO A 30 -8.49 12.15 4.17
N GLN A 31 -8.79 12.55 5.42
CA GLN A 31 -7.88 13.38 6.23
C GLN A 31 -6.62 12.57 6.62
N ARG A 32 -6.80 11.33 7.08
CA ARG A 32 -5.70 10.41 7.40
C ARG A 32 -4.90 10.02 6.16
N MET A 33 -5.58 9.72 5.06
CA MET A 33 -4.91 9.28 3.83
C MET A 33 -4.10 10.42 3.17
N GLN A 34 -4.57 11.66 3.24
CA GLN A 34 -3.81 12.82 2.73
C GLN A 34 -2.45 12.98 3.41
N MET A 35 -2.36 12.75 4.72
CA MET A 35 -1.10 12.84 5.46
C MET A 35 -0.07 11.80 5.00
N LEU A 36 -0.50 10.71 4.37
CA LEU A 36 0.38 9.64 3.91
C LEU A 36 1.02 9.94 2.56
N LYS A 37 0.48 10.87 1.76
CA LYS A 37 1.04 11.27 0.47
C LYS A 37 2.52 11.69 0.56
N LYS A 38 2.93 12.25 1.69
CA LYS A 38 4.32 12.67 1.95
C LYS A 38 5.35 11.52 1.97
N TYR A 39 4.91 10.28 2.11
CA TYR A 39 5.79 9.10 2.15
C TYR A 39 5.99 8.46 0.77
N PHE A 40 5.33 8.97 -0.27
CA PHE A 40 5.43 8.44 -1.63
C PHE A 40 6.31 9.33 -2.52
N PRO A 41 6.98 8.76 -3.54
CA PRO A 41 7.82 9.52 -4.46
C PRO A 41 6.99 10.50 -5.32
N GLN A 42 7.60 11.62 -5.71
CA GLN A 42 6.95 12.76 -6.39
C GLN A 42 6.26 12.43 -7.72
N ARG A 43 6.54 11.27 -8.35
CA ARG A 43 5.96 10.81 -9.63
C ARG A 43 4.78 9.83 -9.47
N THR A 44 4.09 9.87 -8.34
CA THR A 44 2.94 8.99 -8.05
C THR A 44 1.66 9.81 -8.07
N ASP A 45 0.66 9.37 -8.82
CA ASP A 45 -0.69 9.95 -8.72
C ASP A 45 -1.48 9.28 -7.60
N PHE A 46 -2.32 10.07 -6.94
CA PHE A 46 -3.16 9.58 -5.86
C PHE A 46 -4.62 9.90 -6.13
N PHE A 47 -5.46 8.89 -6.00
CA PHE A 47 -6.91 9.05 -5.86
C PHE A 47 -7.31 8.63 -4.45
N LEU A 48 -8.13 9.44 -3.78
CA LEU A 48 -8.63 9.14 -2.44
C LEU A 48 -10.12 8.86 -2.52
N ILE A 49 -10.56 7.80 -1.87
CA ILE A 49 -11.97 7.41 -1.81
C ILE A 49 -12.29 6.79 -0.45
N GLU A 50 -13.51 7.00 0.03
CA GLU A 50 -14.02 6.27 1.18
C GLU A 50 -14.45 4.86 0.77
N PHE A 51 -14.38 3.90 1.68
CA PHE A 51 -14.73 2.51 1.35
C PHE A 51 -16.20 2.37 0.91
N SER A 52 -17.11 3.14 1.52
CA SER A 52 -18.54 3.15 1.17
C SER A 52 -18.81 3.55 -0.28
N ASP A 53 -17.93 4.36 -0.87
CA ASP A 53 -18.07 4.84 -2.25
C ASP A 53 -17.28 3.96 -3.23
N LEU A 54 -16.44 3.04 -2.75
CA LEU A 54 -15.65 2.18 -3.61
C LEU A 54 -16.54 1.11 -4.25
N THR A 55 -16.68 1.19 -5.57
CA THR A 55 -17.40 0.19 -6.37
C THR A 55 -16.48 -0.44 -7.42
N PRO A 56 -16.81 -1.64 -7.93
CA PRO A 56 -16.05 -2.25 -9.02
C PRO A 56 -15.95 -1.37 -10.27
N ASP A 57 -16.96 -0.55 -10.57
CA ASP A 57 -16.95 0.33 -11.74
C ASP A 57 -16.03 1.54 -11.53
N ILE A 58 -16.01 2.11 -10.32
CA ILE A 58 -15.04 3.14 -9.95
C ILE A 58 -13.62 2.59 -10.00
N LEU A 59 -13.39 1.38 -9.47
CA LEU A 59 -12.09 0.73 -9.52
C LEU A 59 -11.60 0.52 -10.96
N LYS A 60 -12.48 0.08 -11.88
CA LYS A 60 -12.15 -0.05 -13.31
C LYS A 60 -11.87 1.29 -13.97
N SER A 61 -12.61 2.34 -13.61
CA SER A 61 -12.41 3.67 -14.18
C SER A 61 -11.09 4.30 -13.73
N ILE A 62 -10.69 4.09 -12.48
CA ILE A 62 -9.42 4.59 -11.94
C ILE A 62 -8.25 3.72 -12.45
N ALA A 63 -8.49 2.41 -12.61
CA ALA A 63 -7.50 1.41 -12.99
C ALA A 63 -6.18 1.52 -12.20
N PRO A 64 -6.21 1.48 -10.85
CA PRO A 64 -5.02 1.74 -10.05
C PRO A 64 -4.01 0.59 -10.15
N ASP A 65 -2.72 0.92 -10.12
CA ASP A 65 -1.65 -0.08 -10.01
C ASP A 65 -1.55 -0.64 -8.59
N SER A 66 -2.00 0.13 -7.60
CA SER A 66 -1.93 -0.25 -6.19
C SER A 66 -3.07 0.38 -5.38
N VAL A 67 -3.53 -0.37 -4.39
CA VAL A 67 -4.50 0.06 -3.38
C VAL A 67 -3.81 0.11 -2.02
N VAL A 68 -3.95 1.24 -1.32
CA VAL A 68 -3.42 1.46 0.03
C VAL A 68 -4.58 1.77 0.96
N ALA A 69 -4.66 1.07 2.09
CA ALA A 69 -5.76 1.23 3.04
C ALA A 69 -5.30 0.93 4.48
N PRO A 70 -5.99 1.42 5.52
CA PRO A 70 -5.88 0.86 6.86
C PRO A 70 -6.19 -0.65 6.85
N ALA A 71 -5.47 -1.43 7.66
CA ALA A 71 -5.81 -2.84 7.86
C ALA A 71 -7.13 -3.00 8.63
N LEU A 72 -7.44 -2.04 9.49
CA LEU A 72 -8.66 -1.95 10.27
C LEU A 72 -8.99 -0.48 10.57
N CYS A 73 -10.24 -0.08 10.36
CA CYS A 73 -10.78 1.19 10.85
C CYS A 73 -12.26 1.04 11.25
N GLU A 74 -12.93 2.14 11.60
CA GLU A 74 -14.32 2.11 12.06
C GLU A 74 -15.31 1.72 10.96
N GLN A 75 -14.95 1.99 9.70
CA GLN A 75 -15.83 1.82 8.55
C GLN A 75 -15.67 0.48 7.83
N PHE A 76 -14.49 -0.13 7.88
CA PHE A 76 -14.20 -1.40 7.21
C PHE A 76 -12.94 -2.07 7.77
N ASP A 77 -12.77 -3.34 7.45
CA ASP A 77 -11.50 -4.05 7.60
C ASP A 77 -10.91 -4.50 6.24
N CYS A 78 -9.63 -4.87 6.26
CA CYS A 78 -8.96 -5.28 5.03
C CYS A 78 -9.44 -6.61 4.43
N LEU A 79 -10.20 -7.44 5.16
CA LEU A 79 -10.83 -8.63 4.58
C LEU A 79 -12.01 -8.20 3.70
N GLU A 80 -12.83 -7.26 4.15
CA GLU A 80 -13.92 -6.68 3.34
C GLU A 80 -13.37 -6.01 2.07
N LEU A 81 -12.26 -5.26 2.20
CA LEU A 81 -11.58 -4.68 1.05
C LEU A 81 -11.01 -5.74 0.11
N ALA A 82 -10.38 -6.79 0.65
CA ALA A 82 -9.84 -7.90 -0.15
C ALA A 82 -10.94 -8.63 -0.91
N GLU A 83 -12.09 -8.88 -0.27
CA GLU A 83 -13.26 -9.50 -0.92
C GLU A 83 -13.74 -8.64 -2.10
N LEU A 84 -13.90 -7.33 -1.90
CA LEU A 84 -14.33 -6.41 -2.95
C LEU A 84 -13.36 -6.43 -4.14
N LEU A 85 -12.06 -6.32 -3.86
CA LEU A 85 -11.01 -6.31 -4.88
C LEU A 85 -10.91 -7.65 -5.61
N HIS A 86 -11.08 -8.77 -4.90
CA HIS A 86 -11.14 -10.10 -5.49
C HIS A 86 -12.33 -10.25 -6.44
N ARG A 87 -13.54 -9.84 -6.00
CA ARG A 87 -14.75 -9.85 -6.82
C ARG A 87 -14.62 -8.95 -8.05
N ALA A 88 -13.94 -7.82 -7.92
CA ALA A 88 -13.61 -6.92 -9.02
C ALA A 88 -12.48 -7.44 -9.93
N ARG A 89 -11.88 -8.60 -9.62
CA ARG A 89 -10.73 -9.20 -10.33
C ARG A 89 -9.53 -8.28 -10.41
N PHE A 90 -9.33 -7.46 -9.38
CA PHE A 90 -8.20 -6.55 -9.27
C PHE A 90 -6.86 -7.31 -9.42
N LYS A 91 -5.92 -6.71 -10.16
CA LYS A 91 -4.60 -7.30 -10.46
C LYS A 91 -3.42 -6.49 -9.96
N GLY A 92 -3.69 -5.34 -9.34
CA GLY A 92 -2.64 -4.53 -8.72
C GLY A 92 -2.27 -5.03 -7.32
N ARG A 93 -1.45 -4.24 -6.65
CA ARG A 93 -0.93 -4.54 -5.31
C ARG A 93 -1.84 -3.98 -4.24
N ILE A 94 -2.02 -4.70 -3.16
CA ILE A 94 -2.80 -4.28 -1.99
C ILE A 94 -1.85 -4.14 -0.82
N ARG A 95 -1.85 -2.98 -0.19
CA ARG A 95 -0.88 -2.59 0.82
C ARG A 95 -1.60 -2.00 2.03
N ALA A 96 -1.76 -2.80 3.08
CA ALA A 96 -2.54 -2.46 4.25
C ALA A 96 -1.68 -1.83 5.36
N ILE A 97 -2.20 -0.85 6.09
CA ILE A 97 -1.49 -0.16 7.18
C ILE A 97 -1.91 -0.76 8.52
N PRO A 98 -1.03 -1.45 9.26
CA PRO A 98 -1.41 -2.29 10.40
C PRO A 98 -1.62 -1.51 11.72
N LYS A 99 -1.91 -0.20 11.66
CA LYS A 99 -1.86 0.68 12.84
C LYS A 99 -2.74 0.15 13.99
N GLY A 100 -2.10 -0.21 15.12
CA GLY A 100 -2.79 -0.67 16.32
C GLY A 100 -3.11 -2.18 16.35
N LEU A 101 -2.67 -2.95 15.34
CA LEU A 101 -2.85 -4.40 15.33
C LEU A 101 -1.71 -5.10 16.08
N PRO A 102 -2.02 -6.01 17.02
CA PRO A 102 -1.00 -6.72 17.79
C PRO A 102 -0.25 -7.79 16.98
N ARG A 103 -0.91 -8.39 15.98
CA ARG A 103 -0.39 -9.49 15.15
C ARG A 103 -0.88 -9.36 13.70
N PRO A 104 -0.38 -8.38 12.93
CA PRO A 104 -0.82 -8.13 11.55
C PRO A 104 -0.54 -9.30 10.59
N GLU A 105 0.35 -10.21 10.96
CA GLU A 105 0.65 -11.42 10.22
C GLU A 105 -0.52 -12.40 10.11
N ILE A 106 -1.39 -12.47 11.12
CA ILE A 106 -2.58 -13.33 11.10
C ILE A 106 -3.47 -12.93 9.92
N ILE A 107 -3.75 -11.63 9.79
CA ILE A 107 -4.56 -11.09 8.70
C ILE A 107 -3.93 -11.37 7.32
N ARG A 108 -2.59 -11.22 7.21
CA ARG A 108 -1.87 -11.52 5.98
C ARG A 108 -2.06 -12.98 5.58
N GLU A 109 -1.92 -13.90 6.53
CA GLU A 109 -2.08 -15.33 6.32
C GLU A 109 -3.53 -15.68 5.93
N GLU A 110 -4.52 -15.06 6.58
CA GLU A 110 -5.94 -15.23 6.25
C GLU A 110 -6.27 -14.76 4.83
N ILE A 111 -5.82 -13.57 4.44
CA ILE A 111 -6.03 -13.04 3.08
C ILE A 111 -5.33 -13.92 2.03
N ALA A 112 -4.09 -14.36 2.31
CA ALA A 112 -3.37 -15.25 1.41
C ALA A 112 -4.07 -16.61 1.25
N SER A 113 -4.73 -17.10 2.30
CA SER A 113 -5.50 -18.35 2.28
C SER A 113 -6.82 -18.20 1.52
N LEU A 114 -7.58 -17.13 1.77
CA LEU A 114 -8.91 -16.89 1.18
C LEU A 114 -8.83 -16.40 -0.27
N TYR A 115 -7.84 -15.55 -0.59
CA TYR A 115 -7.73 -14.84 -1.86
C TYR A 115 -6.31 -14.95 -2.46
N PRO A 116 -5.82 -16.16 -2.79
CA PRO A 116 -4.44 -16.38 -3.22
C PRO A 116 -4.04 -15.66 -4.52
N SER A 117 -5.00 -15.13 -5.28
CA SER A 117 -4.75 -14.34 -6.49
C SER A 117 -4.41 -12.87 -6.22
N LEU A 118 -4.59 -12.39 -4.98
CA LEU A 118 -4.32 -11.00 -4.61
C LEU A 118 -2.87 -10.84 -4.16
N ASP A 119 -2.18 -9.83 -4.68
CA ASP A 119 -0.87 -9.40 -4.17
C ASP A 119 -1.10 -8.52 -2.94
N PHE A 120 -1.26 -9.15 -1.77
CA PHE A 120 -1.51 -8.47 -0.50
C PHE A 120 -0.29 -8.48 0.42
N ASP A 121 0.04 -7.33 1.01
CA ASP A 121 1.00 -7.25 2.11
C ASP A 121 0.73 -6.04 3.03
N MET A 122 1.41 -5.98 4.16
CA MET A 122 1.34 -4.90 5.14
C MET A 122 2.45 -3.86 4.90
N LEU A 123 2.11 -2.57 4.95
CA LEU A 123 3.06 -1.48 4.95
C LEU A 123 3.61 -1.25 6.36
N ASP A 124 4.91 -1.46 6.50
CA ASP A 124 5.63 -1.02 7.67
C ASP A 124 5.94 0.48 7.53
N LEU A 125 5.23 1.32 8.28
CA LEU A 125 5.44 2.77 8.29
C LEU A 125 6.54 3.20 9.30
N THR A 126 7.36 2.27 9.80
CA THR A 126 8.51 2.65 10.61
C THR A 126 9.44 3.56 9.80
N PRO A 127 9.73 4.78 10.30
CA PRO A 127 10.68 5.65 9.62
C PRO A 127 12.03 4.95 9.56
N VAL A 128 12.55 4.75 8.35
CA VAL A 128 13.90 4.25 8.13
C VAL A 128 14.84 5.23 8.80
N GLN A 129 15.40 4.86 9.96
CA GLN A 129 16.53 5.60 10.51
C GLN A 129 17.69 5.42 9.54
N LEU A 130 18.02 6.49 8.82
CA LEU A 130 19.29 6.61 8.12
C LEU A 130 20.39 6.43 9.16
N VAL A 131 20.97 5.23 9.22
CA VAL A 131 22.21 4.99 9.95
C VAL A 131 23.25 5.90 9.30
N GLN A 132 23.57 7.01 9.96
CA GLN A 132 24.73 7.82 9.58
C GLN A 132 25.96 6.92 9.76
N ILE A 133 26.47 6.39 8.65
CA ILE A 133 27.78 5.78 8.61
C ILE A 133 28.76 6.92 8.90
N ARG A 134 29.19 7.03 10.16
CA ARG A 134 30.36 7.84 10.51
C ARG A 134 31.54 7.18 9.81
N ALA A 135 31.95 7.74 8.68
CA ALA A 135 33.30 7.57 8.18
C ALA A 135 34.23 8.21 9.22
N SER A 136 34.68 7.42 10.19
CA SER A 136 35.87 7.72 10.97
C SER A 136 37.05 7.64 10.01
N LEU A 137 37.46 8.78 9.46
CA LEU A 137 38.78 8.94 8.88
C LEU A 137 39.71 9.48 9.98
N HIS A 138 40.69 8.65 10.27
CA HIS A 138 41.82 8.84 11.15
C HIS A 138 42.79 9.89 10.60
#